data_AF-A0A950Y4K5-F1
#
_entry.id   AF-A0A950Y4K5-F1
#
_cell.length_a   1.000
_cell.length_b   1.000
_cell.length_c   1.000
_cell.angle_alpha   90.00
_cell.angle_beta   90.00
_cell.angle_gamma   90.00
#
_symmetry.space_group_name_H-M   'P 1'
#
loop_
_entity.id
_entity.type
_entity.pdbx_description
1 polymer ?
#
loop_
_entity_poly.entity_id
_entity_poly.type
_entity_poly.pdbx_seq_one_letter_code
_entity_poly.pdbx_strand_id
1 'polypeptide(L)'
;MKRAGSDDSLRCSFCHKSQDVVGKLISSPSDYPRAYICDECIAVCNSIIEDDRHEQSYGTPGKLPRPLELKEYLDQYVIGQEATKKKLAVAVYNHYKRIQM
;
A
#
# COMPACT_ATOMS: atom_id res chain seq x y z
N MET A 1 0.84 40.99 -36.04
CA MET A 1 0.12 40.73 -34.77
C MET A 1 -1.13 39.90 -35.02
N LYS A 2 -1.17 38.64 -34.57
CA LYS A 2 -2.43 37.90 -34.30
C LYS A 2 -2.33 37.33 -32.89
N ARG A 3 -3.43 37.47 -32.15
CA ARG A 3 -3.54 37.45 -30.68
C ARG A 3 -3.43 36.04 -30.10
N ALA A 4 -2.93 35.98 -28.86
CA ALA A 4 -2.78 34.80 -28.03
C ALA A 4 -4.13 34.10 -27.75
N GLY A 5 -4.15 32.77 -27.88
CA GLY A 5 -5.18 31.87 -27.39
C GLY A 5 -4.52 30.84 -26.48
N SER A 6 -4.71 31.01 -25.18
CA SER A 6 -4.20 30.16 -24.09
C SER A 6 -5.10 28.93 -23.92
N ASP A 7 -4.91 27.89 -24.73
CA ASP A 7 -5.69 26.64 -24.61
C ASP A 7 -4.94 25.40 -25.09
N ASP A 8 -3.66 25.27 -24.73
CA ASP A 8 -2.95 23.99 -24.82
C ASP A 8 -2.01 23.79 -23.61
N SER A 9 -2.49 24.21 -22.44
CA SER A 9 -1.77 23.91 -21.19
C SER A 9 -1.78 22.39 -21.03
N LEU A 10 -0.60 21.75 -20.98
CA LEU A 10 -0.50 20.33 -20.70
C LEU A 10 -1.17 20.03 -19.36
N ARG A 11 -2.01 18.99 -19.32
CA ARG A 11 -2.79 18.60 -18.14
C ARG A 11 -2.51 17.16 -17.77
N CYS A 12 -2.53 16.88 -16.47
CA CYS A 12 -2.52 15.52 -15.96
C CYS A 12 -3.76 14.76 -16.45
N SER A 13 -3.57 13.57 -17.01
CA SER A 13 -4.66 12.70 -17.49
C SER A 13 -5.50 12.09 -16.35
N PHE A 14 -5.04 12.19 -15.10
CA PHE A 14 -5.71 11.60 -13.93
C PHE A 14 -6.50 12.63 -13.11
N CYS A 15 -5.89 13.78 -12.80
CA CYS A 15 -6.52 14.82 -11.97
C CYS A 15 -6.92 16.09 -12.74
N HIS A 16 -6.60 16.17 -14.04
CA HIS A 16 -6.91 17.28 -14.95
C HIS A 16 -6.33 18.66 -14.57
N LYS A 17 -5.47 18.73 -13.53
CA LYS A 17 -4.69 19.93 -13.21
C LYS A 17 -3.71 20.26 -14.34
N SER A 18 -3.53 21.56 -14.61
CA SER A 18 -2.54 22.04 -15.58
C SER A 18 -1.12 21.95 -15.03
N GLN A 19 -0.14 21.98 -15.93
CA GLN A 19 1.29 21.98 -15.60
C GLN A 19 1.68 23.10 -14.63
N ASP A 20 1.02 24.26 -14.69
CA ASP A 20 1.32 25.39 -13.79
C ASP A 20 0.90 25.16 -12.33
N VAL A 21 -0.02 24.21 -12.09
CA VAL A 21 -0.57 23.92 -10.76
C VAL A 21 0.22 22.82 -10.05
N VAL A 22 0.89 21.94 -10.81
CA VAL A 22 1.59 20.76 -10.27
C VAL A 22 3.11 20.97 -10.35
N GLY A 23 3.85 20.42 -9.38
CA GLY A 23 5.30 20.61 -9.32
C GLY A 23 6.02 19.95 -10.49
N LYS A 24 5.59 18.74 -10.87
CA LYS A 24 6.17 17.99 -12.00
C LYS A 24 5.07 17.31 -12.80
N LEU A 25 5.20 17.34 -14.13
CA LEU A 25 4.33 16.63 -15.06
C LEU A 25 5.20 15.73 -15.96
N ILE A 26 4.94 14.43 -15.92
CA ILE A 26 5.68 13.39 -16.61
C ILE A 26 4.88 12.93 -17.82
N SER A 27 5.54 12.82 -18.98
CA SER A 27 4.93 12.37 -20.23
C SER A 27 5.17 10.88 -20.43
N SER A 28 4.18 10.17 -20.97
CA SER A 28 4.35 8.79 -21.43
C SER A 28 5.44 8.71 -22.51
N PRO A 29 6.30 7.67 -22.50
CA PRO A 29 7.28 7.44 -23.57
C PRO A 29 6.64 7.16 -24.93
N SER A 30 5.38 6.72 -24.95
CA SER A 30 4.64 6.47 -26.19
C SER A 30 3.95 7.73 -26.69
N ASP A 31 4.16 8.07 -27.97
CA ASP A 31 3.57 9.25 -28.59
C ASP A 31 2.05 9.12 -28.87
N TYR A 32 1.49 7.91 -28.77
CA TYR A 32 0.06 7.67 -28.91
C TYR A 32 -0.40 6.41 -28.15
N PRO A 33 -1.42 6.49 -27.26
CA PRO A 33 -2.07 7.73 -26.79
C PRO A 33 -1.15 8.54 -25.87
N ARG A 34 -1.09 9.87 -26.07
CA ARG A 34 -0.32 10.76 -25.20
C ARG A 34 -0.99 10.82 -23.83
N ALA A 35 -0.30 10.29 -22.83
CA ALA A 35 -0.72 10.36 -21.43
C ALA A 35 0.28 11.17 -20.62
N TYR A 36 -0.23 11.92 -19.64
CA TYR A 36 0.56 12.73 -18.72
C TYR A 36 0.15 12.42 -17.29
N ILE A 37 1.12 12.31 -16.39
CA ILE A 37 0.88 12.07 -14.96
C ILE A 37 1.67 13.06 -14.12
N CYS A 38 1.07 13.64 -13.08
CA CYS A 38 1.77 14.53 -12.16
C CYS A 38 2.35 13.79 -10.94
N ASP A 39 3.26 14.46 -10.23
CA ASP A 39 3.89 13.98 -9.00
C ASP A 39 2.87 13.65 -7.89
N GLU A 40 1.84 14.47 -7.72
CA GLU A 40 0.76 14.20 -6.74
C GLU A 40 0.02 12.89 -7.06
N CYS A 41 -0.34 12.66 -8.33
CA CYS A 41 -1.01 11.43 -8.74
C CYS A 41 -0.11 10.21 -8.57
N ILE A 42 1.20 10.33 -8.82
CA ILE A 42 2.16 9.25 -8.54
C ILE A 42 2.20 8.93 -7.05
N ALA A 43 2.21 9.95 -6.18
CA ALA A 43 2.20 9.73 -4.74
C ALA A 43 0.93 8.98 -4.27
N VAL A 44 -0.23 9.37 -4.80
CA VAL A 44 -1.50 8.68 -4.52
C VAL A 44 -1.47 7.24 -5.06
N CYS A 45 -1.03 7.04 -6.30
CA CYS A 45 -0.92 5.70 -6.88
C CYS A 45 0.05 4.82 -6.09
N ASN A 46 1.19 5.36 -5.63
CA ASN A 46 2.13 4.62 -4.80
C ASN A 46 1.51 4.25 -3.45
N SER A 47 0.77 5.17 -2.80
CA SER A 47 0.04 4.86 -1.56
C SER A 47 -0.95 3.73 -1.76
N ILE A 48 -1.74 3.76 -2.84
CA ILE A 48 -2.71 2.70 -3.14
C ILE A 48 -1.99 1.35 -3.36
N ILE A 49 -0.88 1.34 -4.10
CA ILE A 49 -0.08 0.14 -4.33
C ILE A 49 0.57 -0.38 -3.04
N GLU A 50 1.03 0.51 -2.17
CA GLU A 50 1.61 0.15 -0.87
C GLU A 50 0.55 -0.39 0.09
N ASP A 51 -0.65 0.20 0.11
CA ASP A 51 -1.79 -0.28 0.89
C ASP A 51 -2.22 -1.67 0.42
N ASP A 52 -2.33 -1.90 -0.90
CA ASP A 52 -2.60 -3.24 -1.47
C ASP A 52 -1.51 -4.25 -1.07
N ARG A 53 -0.24 -3.85 -0.99
CA ARG A 53 0.85 -4.72 -0.51
C ARG A 53 0.76 -4.99 0.99
N HIS A 54 0.25 -4.04 1.78
CA HIS A 54 -0.03 -4.25 3.19
C HIS A 54 -1.24 -5.18 3.37
N GLU A 55 -2.32 -5.03 2.61
CA GLU A 55 -3.44 -5.98 2.60
C GLU A 55 -3.00 -7.37 2.12
N GLN A 56 -2.11 -7.45 1.13
CA GLN A 56 -1.42 -8.69 0.77
C GLN A 56 -0.43 -9.16 1.85
N SER A 57 0.08 -8.33 2.74
CA SER A 57 0.85 -8.82 3.90
C SER A 57 -0.06 -9.44 4.98
N TYR A 58 -1.33 -9.02 5.01
CA TYR A 58 -2.39 -9.65 5.81
C TYR A 58 -3.06 -10.84 5.09
N GLY A 59 -2.97 -10.93 3.75
CA GLY A 59 -3.66 -11.92 2.90
C GLY A 59 -2.78 -12.87 2.08
N THR A 60 -1.47 -12.62 1.97
CA THR A 60 -0.50 -13.62 1.51
C THR A 60 -0.24 -14.51 2.72
N PRO A 61 -0.22 -15.85 2.59
CA PRO A 61 0.12 -16.74 3.69
C PRO A 61 1.63 -16.62 3.98
N GLY A 62 2.04 -15.49 4.54
CA GLY A 62 3.26 -15.39 5.31
C GLY A 62 3.19 -16.49 6.36
N LYS A 63 4.23 -17.31 6.38
CA LYS A 63 4.36 -18.47 7.26
C LYS A 63 3.80 -18.14 8.65
N LEU A 64 2.70 -18.80 9.01
CA LEU A 64 2.07 -18.63 10.32
C LEU A 64 3.14 -18.77 11.42
N PRO A 65 3.31 -17.77 12.30
CA PRO A 65 4.31 -17.84 13.34
C PRO A 65 4.05 -19.05 14.22
N ARG A 66 5.11 -19.75 14.61
CA ARG A 66 4.98 -20.96 15.43
C ARG A 66 4.40 -20.58 16.81
N PRO A 67 3.65 -21.46 17.48
CA PRO A 67 3.15 -21.17 18.83
C PRO A 67 4.23 -20.74 19.84
N LEU A 68 5.49 -21.17 19.64
CA LEU A 68 6.62 -20.72 20.44
C LEU A 68 6.91 -19.22 20.22
N GLU A 69 6.95 -18.77 18.97
CA GLU A 69 7.21 -17.36 18.59
C GLU A 69 6.10 -16.44 19.12
N LEU A 70 4.84 -16.88 19.06
CA LEU A 70 3.72 -16.13 19.68
C LEU A 70 3.89 -16.02 21.21
N LYS A 71 4.32 -17.11 21.87
CA LYS A 71 4.52 -17.11 23.31
C LYS A 71 5.66 -16.18 23.73
N GLU A 72 6.77 -16.20 22.99
CA GLU A 72 7.91 -15.29 23.20
C GLU A 72 7.52 -13.83 23.00
N TYR A 73 6.67 -13.53 22.01
CA TYR A 73 6.12 -12.20 21.85
C TYR A 73 5.26 -11.78 23.04
N LEU A 74 4.40 -12.67 23.55
CA LEU A 74 3.60 -12.40 24.75
C LEU A 74 4.47 -12.19 26.00
N ASP A 75 5.63 -12.83 26.10
CA ASP A 75 6.57 -12.66 27.22
C ASP A 75 7.10 -11.23 27.33
N GLN A 76 7.10 -10.45 26.23
CA GLN A 76 7.54 -9.05 26.23
C GLN A 76 6.56 -8.12 26.94
N TYR A 77 5.29 -8.52 27.07
CA TYR A 77 4.21 -7.67 27.61
C TYR A 77 3.53 -8.29 28.84
N VAL A 78 3.53 -9.61 28.96
CA VAL A 78 2.80 -10.36 29.99
C VAL A 78 3.79 -11.15 30.85
N ILE A 79 4.03 -10.62 32.05
CA ILE A 79 4.90 -11.24 33.06
C ILE A 79 4.16 -12.41 33.73
N GLY A 80 4.78 -13.60 33.72
CA GLY A 80 4.19 -14.82 34.27
C GLY A 80 3.07 -15.40 33.40
N GLN A 81 2.11 -16.13 34.00
CA GLN A 81 0.96 -16.73 33.27
C GLN A 81 1.36 -17.71 32.15
N GLU A 82 2.40 -18.51 32.38
CA GLU A 82 2.99 -19.42 31.38
C GLU A 82 1.96 -20.38 30.76
N ALA A 83 1.09 -20.96 31.58
CA ALA A 83 0.05 -21.89 31.12
C ALA A 83 -0.95 -21.20 30.18
N THR A 84 -1.31 -19.95 30.47
CA THR A 84 -2.26 -19.16 29.67
C THR A 84 -1.64 -18.71 28.36
N LYS A 85 -0.40 -18.19 28.39
CA LYS A 85 0.33 -17.79 27.18
C LYS A 85 0.50 -18.95 26.20
N LYS A 86 0.83 -20.15 26.72
CA LYS A 86 0.91 -21.37 25.91
C LYS A 86 -0.43 -21.73 25.26
N LYS A 87 -1.52 -21.73 26.03
CA LYS A 87 -2.86 -22.02 25.50
C LYS A 87 -3.28 -21.01 24.43
N LEU A 88 -3.04 -19.73 24.68
CA LEU A 88 -3.41 -18.65 23.76
C LEU A 88 -2.61 -18.72 22.45
N ALA A 89 -1.30 -18.95 22.54
CA ALA A 89 -0.46 -19.11 21.36
C ALA A 89 -0.89 -20.28 20.47
N VAL A 90 -1.23 -21.43 21.05
CA VAL A 90 -1.73 -22.59 20.31
C VAL A 90 -3.12 -22.32 19.71
N ALA A 91 -4.02 -21.69 20.48
CA ALA A 91 -5.37 -21.38 20.03
C ALA A 91 -5.36 -20.41 18.83
N VAL A 92 -4.57 -19.34 18.91
CA VAL A 92 -4.43 -18.34 17.85
C VAL A 92 -3.80 -18.97 16.60
N TYR A 93 -2.72 -19.75 16.76
CA TYR A 93 -2.11 -20.46 15.63
C TYR A 93 -3.12 -21.37 14.93
N ASN A 94 -3.86 -22.18 15.68
CA ASN A 94 -4.86 -23.09 15.10
C ASN A 94 -6.04 -22.35 14.46
N HIS A 95 -6.45 -21.21 15.03
CA HIS A 95 -7.51 -20.38 14.46
C HIS A 95 -7.11 -19.85 13.09
N TYR A 96 -5.94 -19.22 12.97
CA TYR A 96 -5.47 -18.70 11.69
C TYR A 96 -5.09 -19.81 10.71
N LYS A 97 -4.54 -20.93 11.19
CA LYS A 97 -4.33 -22.13 10.36
C LYS A 97 -5.63 -22.64 9.75
N ARG A 98 -6.76 -22.54 10.46
CA ARG A 98 -8.09 -22.91 9.96
C ARG A 98 -8.68 -21.91 8.98
N ILE A 99 -8.34 -20.62 9.11
CA ILE A 99 -8.82 -19.57 8.19
C ILE A 99 -8.02 -19.56 6.88
N GLN A 100 -6.73 -19.90 6.94
CA GLN A 100 -5.85 -19.98 5.76
C GLN A 100 -5.93 -21.30 5.00
N MET A 101 -6.70 -22.29 5.50
CA MET A 101 -7.07 -23.53 4.79
C MET A 101 -8.42 -23.34 4.12
#